data_AF-A0A172E6X9-F1
#
_entry.id   AF-A0A172E6X9-F1
#
_cell.length_a   1.000
_cell.length_b   1.000
_cell.length_c   1.000
_cell.angle_alpha   90.00
_cell.angle_beta   90.00
_cell.angle_gamma   90.00
#
_symmetry.space_group_name_H-M   'P 1'
#
loop_
_entity.id
_entity.type
_entity.pdbx_description
1 polymer ?
#
loop_
_entity_poly.entity_id
_entity_poly.type
_entity_poly.pdbx_seq_one_letter_code
_entity_poly.pdbx_strand_id
1 'polypeptide(L)'
;YSNVRVLAKTPNGLAMDGGYVKASGGCSAPATRDPEMAKVDMGQMKLRQFEPLDHNRREAQIMIRHPNYSGLQRDQLTQLFIPAHFLSEIEVSQGDTPLFSMEGGISISENPVFRFIYTDNGEDALAVTATDTEGNIWRNVLPKSG
;
A
#
# COMPACT_ATOMS: atom_id res chain seq x y z
N TYR A 1 -2.16 -21.30 12.53
CA TYR A 1 -2.24 -21.35 13.99
C TYR A 1 -0.87 -21.70 14.52
N SER A 2 -0.37 -20.97 15.50
CA SER A 2 0.91 -21.22 16.16
C SER A 2 0.65 -21.62 17.61
N ASN A 3 1.38 -22.61 18.10
CA ASN A 3 1.27 -23.06 19.47
C ASN A 3 2.15 -22.16 20.35
N VAL A 4 1.53 -21.43 21.28
CA VAL A 4 2.25 -20.56 22.22
C VAL A 4 2.08 -21.17 23.61
N ARG A 5 3.21 -21.37 24.30
CA ARG A 5 3.24 -21.81 25.69
C ARG A 5 3.98 -20.80 26.57
N VAL A 6 3.50 -20.63 27.78
CA VAL A 6 4.13 -19.84 28.83
C VAL A 6 4.62 -20.79 29.91
N LEU A 7 5.85 -20.56 30.37
CA LEU A 7 6.48 -21.26 31.49
C LEU A 7 6.85 -20.25 32.55
N ALA A 8 6.37 -20.45 33.78
CA ALA A 8 6.67 -19.58 34.90
C ALA A 8 7.16 -20.38 36.10
N LYS A 9 8.13 -19.83 36.83
CA LYS A 9 8.53 -20.35 38.14
C LYS A 9 7.79 -19.54 39.20
N THR A 10 6.85 -20.17 39.88
CA THR A 10 6.06 -19.58 40.97
C THR A 10 6.65 -20.01 42.33
N PRO A 11 6.28 -19.36 43.44
CA PRO A 11 6.63 -19.82 44.78
C PRO A 11 6.19 -21.27 45.07
N ASN A 12 5.17 -21.76 44.36
CA ASN A 12 4.61 -23.10 44.50
C ASN A 12 5.23 -24.13 43.51
N GLY A 13 6.19 -23.72 42.66
CA GLY A 13 6.82 -24.58 41.67
C GLY A 13 6.68 -24.08 40.22
N LEU A 14 7.05 -24.92 39.27
CA LEU A 14 6.96 -24.62 37.83
C LEU A 14 5.50 -24.77 37.37
N ALA A 15 5.01 -23.76 36.66
CA ALA A 15 3.71 -23.76 36.02
C ALA A 15 3.87 -23.63 34.49
N MET A 16 3.06 -24.39 33.74
CA MET A 16 2.96 -24.31 32.28
C MET A 16 1.50 -24.07 31.91
N ASP A 17 1.27 -23.13 31.00
CA ASP A 17 -0.01 -22.91 30.34
C ASP A 17 0.19 -22.62 28.84
N GLY A 18 -0.83 -22.80 28.01
CA GLY A 18 -0.70 -22.61 26.57
C GLY A 18 -2.01 -22.47 25.82
N GLY A 19 -1.93 -21.87 24.64
CA GLY A 19 -3.09 -21.63 23.78
C GLY A 19 -2.72 -21.56 22.30
N TYR A 20 -3.71 -21.81 21.45
CA TYR A 20 -3.56 -21.65 20.01
C TYR A 20 -3.72 -20.18 19.62
N VAL A 21 -2.68 -19.60 19.02
CA VAL A 21 -2.75 -18.25 18.46
C VAL A 21 -2.92 -18.33 16.95
N LYS A 22 -3.98 -17.72 16.43
CA LYS A 22 -4.14 -17.53 14.98
C LYS A 22 -3.37 -16.27 14.56
N ALA A 23 -2.10 -16.43 14.22
CA ALA A 23 -1.23 -15.35 13.73
C ALA A 23 -1.52 -15.03 12.24
N SER A 24 -2.74 -14.62 11.90
CA SER A 24 -3.12 -14.22 10.53
C SER A 24 -3.12 -12.70 10.31
N GLY A 25 -2.32 -11.95 11.08
CA GLY A 25 -2.34 -10.48 11.11
C GLY A 25 -1.20 -9.76 10.38
N GLY A 26 -0.52 -10.40 9.42
CA GLY A 26 0.60 -9.82 8.67
C GLY A 26 0.38 -9.77 7.16
N CYS A 27 1.44 -9.89 6.36
CA CYS A 27 1.40 -9.97 4.88
C CYS A 27 0.50 -11.10 4.32
N SER A 28 0.02 -12.00 5.20
CA SER A 28 -0.93 -13.09 4.88
C SER A 28 -2.38 -12.78 5.24
N ALA A 29 -2.69 -11.57 5.72
CA ALA A 29 -4.05 -11.17 6.03
C ALA A 29 -4.89 -11.17 4.73
N PRO A 30 -6.12 -11.71 4.78
CA PRO A 30 -7.02 -11.72 3.62
C PRO A 30 -7.38 -10.28 3.22
N ALA A 31 -7.52 -10.05 1.92
CA ALA A 31 -7.99 -8.77 1.39
C ALA A 31 -9.35 -8.40 2.00
N THR A 32 -9.52 -7.14 2.37
CA THR A 32 -10.69 -6.70 3.18
C THR A 32 -11.94 -6.46 2.33
N ARG A 33 -11.84 -6.53 1.00
CA ARG A 33 -12.88 -6.09 0.04
C ARG A 33 -13.20 -7.14 -1.02
N ASP A 34 -14.41 -7.05 -1.56
CA ASP A 34 -14.89 -7.89 -2.66
C ASP A 34 -13.95 -7.74 -3.90
N PRO A 35 -13.33 -8.83 -4.36
CA PRO A 35 -12.35 -8.80 -5.45
C PRO A 35 -12.92 -8.27 -6.76
N GLU A 36 -14.23 -8.38 -7.01
CA GLU A 36 -14.83 -7.88 -8.24
C GLU A 36 -14.95 -6.35 -8.25
N MET A 37 -15.29 -5.73 -7.12
CA MET A 37 -15.28 -4.27 -7.00
C MET A 37 -13.85 -3.69 -7.02
N ALA A 38 -12.88 -4.43 -6.49
CA ALA A 38 -11.49 -4.00 -6.49
C ALA A 38 -10.89 -3.90 -7.90
N LYS A 39 -11.35 -4.71 -8.86
CA LYS A 39 -10.94 -4.64 -10.28
C LYS A 39 -11.47 -3.39 -10.97
N VAL A 40 -12.73 -3.02 -10.72
CA VAL A 40 -13.40 -1.87 -11.36
C VAL A 40 -12.75 -0.55 -10.95
N ASP A 41 -12.35 -0.44 -9.69
CA ASP A 41 -11.76 0.78 -9.15
C ASP A 41 -10.22 0.84 -9.27
N MET A 42 -9.58 -0.17 -9.86
CA MET A 42 -8.13 -0.29 -9.92
C MET A 42 -7.51 0.85 -10.75
N GLY A 43 -6.45 1.46 -10.22
CA GLY A 43 -5.77 2.58 -10.85
C GLY A 43 -6.46 3.94 -10.67
N GLN A 44 -7.59 4.00 -9.96
CA GLN A 44 -8.11 5.29 -9.50
C GLN A 44 -7.09 5.96 -8.58
N MET A 45 -6.76 7.21 -8.87
CA MET A 45 -5.80 8.00 -8.11
C MET A 45 -6.46 9.23 -7.52
N LYS A 46 -6.03 9.62 -6.32
CA LYS A 46 -6.48 10.84 -5.66
C LYS A 46 -5.30 11.59 -5.08
N LEU A 47 -5.24 12.89 -5.39
CA LEU A 47 -4.32 13.82 -4.77
C LEU A 47 -4.97 14.47 -3.54
N ARG A 48 -4.21 14.53 -2.46
CA ARG A 48 -4.48 15.35 -1.28
C ARG A 48 -3.28 16.26 -1.05
N GLN A 49 -3.53 17.54 -0.89
CA GLN A 49 -2.52 18.53 -0.56
C GLN A 49 -2.68 19.00 0.89
N PHE A 50 -1.57 19.48 1.44
CA PHE A 50 -1.49 20.03 2.79
C PHE A 50 -1.09 21.50 2.72
N GLU A 51 -1.12 22.16 3.88
CA GLU A 51 -0.65 23.54 4.00
C GLU A 51 0.80 23.68 3.48
N PRO A 52 1.13 24.76 2.77
CA PRO A 52 2.50 25.03 2.33
C PRO A 52 3.45 25.04 3.52
N LEU A 53 4.62 24.42 3.35
CA LEU A 53 5.67 24.42 4.37
C LEU A 53 6.43 25.75 4.36
N ASP A 54 6.70 26.27 3.17
CA ASP A 54 7.36 27.56 2.89
C ASP A 54 6.87 28.11 1.53
N HIS A 55 7.45 29.21 1.04
CA HIS A 55 7.10 29.84 -0.24
C HIS A 55 7.12 28.91 -1.46
N ASN A 56 8.02 27.93 -1.50
CA ASN A 56 8.17 27.02 -2.64
C ASN A 56 8.11 25.54 -2.25
N ARG A 57 7.95 25.18 -0.97
CA ARG A 57 7.89 23.79 -0.52
C ARG A 57 6.47 23.41 -0.16
N ARG A 58 5.96 22.38 -0.83
CA ARG A 58 4.61 21.84 -0.60
C ARG A 58 4.70 20.38 -0.18
N GLU A 59 3.67 19.93 0.52
CA GLU A 59 3.48 18.53 0.87
C GLU A 59 2.24 17.99 0.15
N ALA A 60 2.38 16.81 -0.46
CA ALA A 60 1.32 16.14 -1.17
C ALA A 60 1.23 14.66 -0.77
N GLN A 61 0.04 14.11 -0.95
CA GLN A 61 -0.26 12.71 -0.74
C GLN A 61 -1.03 12.17 -1.94
N ILE A 62 -0.47 11.17 -2.62
CA ILE A 62 -1.11 10.43 -3.71
C ILE A 62 -1.63 9.11 -3.15
N MET A 63 -2.91 8.86 -3.32
CA MET A 63 -3.57 7.59 -2.98
C MET A 63 -3.88 6.87 -4.28
N ILE A 64 -3.49 5.59 -4.38
CA ILE A 64 -3.73 4.76 -5.56
C ILE A 64 -4.58 3.57 -5.12
N ARG A 65 -5.67 3.28 -5.82
CA ARG A 65 -6.42 2.06 -5.60
C ARG A 65 -5.75 0.89 -6.30
N HIS A 66 -5.22 -0.05 -5.53
CA HIS A 66 -4.59 -1.26 -6.03
C HIS A 66 -4.61 -2.36 -4.95
N PRO A 67 -4.92 -3.62 -5.30
CA PRO A 67 -4.96 -4.71 -4.32
C PRO A 67 -3.61 -4.99 -3.65
N ASN A 68 -2.51 -4.85 -4.39
CA ASN A 68 -1.15 -5.15 -3.92
C ASN A 68 -1.04 -6.51 -3.23
N TYR A 69 -1.48 -7.55 -3.92
CA TYR A 69 -1.33 -8.92 -3.46
C TYR A 69 0.14 -9.31 -3.45
N SER A 70 0.60 -9.80 -2.30
CA SER A 70 2.01 -10.15 -2.08
C SER A 70 2.40 -11.52 -2.62
N GLY A 71 1.42 -12.34 -3.02
CA GLY A 71 1.64 -13.75 -3.32
C GLY A 71 1.61 -14.66 -2.08
N LEU A 72 1.63 -14.10 -0.87
CA LEU A 72 1.69 -14.86 0.40
C LEU A 72 0.33 -15.01 1.08
N GLN A 73 -0.68 -14.32 0.56
CA GLN A 73 -2.05 -14.34 1.07
C GLN A 73 -2.73 -15.64 0.64
N ARG A 74 -3.58 -16.19 1.51
CA ARG A 74 -4.43 -17.34 1.18
C ARG A 74 -5.87 -16.89 1.05
N ASP A 75 -6.50 -17.33 -0.03
CA ASP A 75 -7.94 -17.20 -0.22
C ASP A 75 -8.66 -18.07 0.83
N GLN A 76 -9.62 -17.48 1.55
CA GLN A 76 -10.27 -18.16 2.67
C GLN A 76 -11.29 -19.24 2.23
N LEU A 77 -11.78 -19.17 1.00
CA LEU A 77 -12.74 -20.13 0.45
C LEU A 77 -12.01 -21.31 -0.20
N THR A 78 -11.11 -21.02 -1.13
CA THR A 78 -10.39 -22.03 -1.92
C THR A 78 -9.17 -22.60 -1.20
N GLN A 79 -8.68 -21.92 -0.15
CA GLN A 79 -7.46 -22.23 0.58
C GLN A 79 -6.17 -22.18 -0.26
N LEU A 80 -6.25 -21.70 -1.51
CA LEU A 80 -5.12 -21.49 -2.40
C LEU A 80 -4.41 -20.17 -2.11
N PHE A 81 -3.17 -20.04 -2.60
CA PHE A 81 -2.46 -18.76 -2.56
C PHE A 81 -3.02 -17.82 -3.63
N ILE A 82 -3.19 -16.56 -3.26
CA ILE A 82 -3.52 -15.50 -4.21
C ILE A 82 -2.22 -15.14 -4.94
N PRO A 83 -2.18 -15.14 -6.29
CA PRO A 83 -0.99 -14.74 -7.04
C PRO A 83 -0.52 -13.34 -6.66
N ALA A 84 0.79 -13.09 -6.79
CA ALA A 84 1.33 -11.75 -6.57
C ALA A 84 0.81 -10.79 -7.65
N HIS A 85 0.23 -9.68 -7.21
CA HIS A 85 -0.31 -8.63 -8.08
C HIS A 85 -0.20 -7.28 -7.37
N PHE A 86 0.91 -6.60 -7.61
CA PHE A 86 1.25 -5.33 -6.98
C PHE A 86 1.81 -4.30 -7.97
N LEU A 87 1.79 -3.03 -7.57
CA LEU A 87 2.41 -1.93 -8.32
C LEU A 87 3.93 -2.13 -8.40
N SER A 88 4.45 -2.31 -9.60
CA SER A 88 5.86 -2.53 -9.90
C SER A 88 6.63 -1.23 -10.09
N GLU A 89 5.98 -0.19 -10.60
CA GLU A 89 6.63 1.10 -10.87
C GLU A 89 5.64 2.25 -10.68
N ILE A 90 6.13 3.34 -10.09
CA ILE A 90 5.38 4.58 -9.91
C ILE A 90 6.28 5.76 -10.26
N GLU A 91 5.79 6.64 -11.11
CA GLU A 91 6.47 7.87 -11.49
C GLU A 91 5.55 9.07 -11.21
N VAL A 92 6.12 10.12 -10.64
CA VAL A 92 5.40 11.36 -10.36
C VAL A 92 6.21 12.55 -10.88
N SER A 93 5.56 13.43 -11.63
CA SER A 93 6.14 14.67 -12.14
C SER A 93 5.20 15.86 -11.98
N GLN A 94 5.75 17.07 -12.10
CA GLN A 94 5.01 18.32 -12.26
C GLN A 94 5.46 18.98 -13.58
N GLY A 95 4.57 19.02 -14.57
CA GLY A 95 4.98 19.28 -15.96
C GLY A 95 6.09 18.31 -16.37
N ASP A 96 7.17 18.85 -16.93
CA ASP A 96 8.34 18.08 -17.37
C ASP A 96 9.36 17.79 -16.24
N THR A 97 9.10 18.25 -15.01
CA THR A 97 10.03 18.07 -13.88
C THR A 97 9.68 16.80 -13.09
N PRO A 98 10.52 15.75 -13.08
CA PRO A 98 10.28 14.58 -12.26
C PRO A 98 10.40 14.94 -10.78
N LEU A 99 9.44 14.49 -9.98
CA LEU A 99 9.45 14.64 -8.52
C LEU A 99 10.08 13.41 -7.86
N PHE A 100 9.60 12.22 -8.21
CA PHE A 100 10.24 10.96 -7.84
C PHE A 100 9.80 9.82 -8.76
N SER A 101 10.60 8.76 -8.78
CA SER A 101 10.20 7.44 -9.26
C SER A 101 10.43 6.41 -8.16
N MET A 102 9.67 5.32 -8.21
CA MET A 102 9.77 4.23 -7.25
C MET A 102 9.58 2.90 -7.96
N GLU A 103 10.51 1.98 -7.74
CA GLU A 103 10.33 0.55 -8.00
C GLU A 103 9.64 -0.09 -6.79
N GLY A 104 8.50 -0.72 -7.05
CA GLY A 104 7.67 -1.35 -6.05
C GLY A 104 7.96 -2.82 -5.82
N GLY A 105 7.27 -3.40 -4.84
CA GLY A 105 7.46 -4.79 -4.43
C GLY A 105 6.30 -5.30 -3.57
N ILE A 106 6.40 -6.56 -3.14
CA ILE A 106 5.41 -7.23 -2.28
C ILE A 106 5.25 -6.59 -0.89
N SER A 107 6.11 -5.62 -0.55
CA SER A 107 6.08 -4.87 0.71
C SER A 107 5.13 -3.67 0.70
N ILE A 108 4.53 -3.35 -0.45
CA ILE A 108 3.57 -2.26 -0.58
C ILE A 108 2.20 -2.74 -0.08
N SER A 109 1.57 -1.97 0.80
CA SER A 109 0.23 -2.26 1.34
C SER A 109 -0.87 -2.13 0.28
N GLU A 110 -2.01 -2.78 0.52
CA GLU A 110 -3.27 -2.54 -0.20
C GLU A 110 -3.62 -1.05 -0.20
N ASN A 111 -4.11 -0.53 -1.35
CA ASN A 111 -4.49 0.88 -1.55
C ASN A 111 -3.39 1.86 -1.09
N PRO A 112 -2.21 1.83 -1.73
CA PRO A 112 -1.04 2.51 -1.21
C PRO A 112 -1.18 4.02 -1.22
N VAL A 113 -0.49 4.64 -0.27
CA VAL A 113 -0.53 6.08 -0.03
C VAL A 113 0.89 6.61 0.05
N PHE A 114 1.27 7.45 -0.90
CA PHE A 114 2.59 8.05 -0.99
C PHE A 114 2.51 9.50 -0.56
N ARG A 115 3.17 9.85 0.54
CA ARG A 115 3.27 11.22 1.07
C ARG A 115 4.69 11.71 0.89
N PHE A 116 4.84 12.89 0.29
CA PHE A 116 6.14 13.44 -0.04
C PHE A 116 6.12 14.97 -0.01
N ILE A 117 7.29 15.55 0.17
CA ILE A 117 7.54 16.99 0.08
C ILE A 117 8.22 17.25 -1.26
N TYR A 118 7.82 18.31 -1.94
CA TYR A 118 8.40 18.70 -3.20
C TYR A 118 8.57 20.22 -3.28
N THR A 119 9.47 20.65 -4.17
CA THR A 119 9.60 22.08 -4.53
C THR A 119 8.61 22.36 -5.66
N ASP A 120 7.64 23.23 -5.43
CA ASP A 120 6.64 23.61 -6.42
C ASP A 120 7.27 24.47 -7.52
N ASN A 121 7.04 24.11 -8.78
CA ASN A 121 7.54 24.84 -9.96
C ASN A 121 6.48 25.74 -10.61
N GLY A 122 5.28 25.82 -10.03
CA GLY A 122 4.18 26.64 -10.54
C GLY A 122 3.26 25.93 -11.54
N GLU A 123 3.51 24.66 -11.86
CA GLU A 123 2.59 23.85 -12.66
C GLU A 123 1.27 23.60 -11.91
N ASP A 124 0.16 23.57 -12.63
CA ASP A 124 -1.19 23.46 -12.03
C ASP A 124 -1.58 22.03 -11.65
N ALA A 125 -0.76 21.03 -11.98
CA ALA A 125 -1.08 19.63 -11.76
C ALA A 125 0.16 18.76 -11.50
N LEU A 126 -0.07 17.57 -10.96
CA LEU A 126 0.90 16.48 -10.88
C LEU A 126 0.49 15.37 -11.85
N ALA A 127 1.42 14.91 -12.68
CA ALA A 127 1.23 13.72 -13.50
C ALA A 127 1.74 12.50 -12.72
N VAL A 128 0.94 11.43 -12.72
CA VAL A 128 1.24 10.17 -12.04
C VAL A 128 1.08 9.03 -13.03
N THR A 129 2.12 8.23 -13.20
CA THR A 129 2.08 6.96 -13.91
C THR A 129 2.29 5.84 -12.90
N ALA A 130 1.43 4.83 -12.92
CA ALA A 130 1.58 3.63 -12.11
C ALA A 130 1.45 2.38 -12.99
N THR A 131 2.40 1.47 -12.85
CA THR A 131 2.46 0.19 -13.56
C THR A 131 2.37 -0.94 -12.54
N ASP A 132 1.65 -2.01 -12.87
CA ASP A 132 1.62 -3.22 -12.05
C ASP A 132 2.42 -4.39 -12.65
N THR A 133 2.42 -5.49 -11.92
CA THR A 133 3.10 -6.75 -12.28
C THR A 133 2.39 -7.54 -13.38
N GLU A 134 1.15 -7.19 -13.73
CA GLU A 134 0.39 -7.77 -14.84
C GLU A 134 0.53 -6.94 -16.13
N GLY A 135 1.26 -5.82 -16.09
CA GLY A 135 1.50 -4.92 -17.21
C GLY A 135 0.41 -3.87 -17.41
N ASN A 136 -0.53 -3.72 -16.47
CA ASN A 136 -1.49 -2.63 -16.49
C ASN A 136 -0.77 -1.30 -16.21
N ILE A 137 -1.15 -0.25 -16.94
CA ILE A 137 -0.57 1.09 -16.79
C ILE A 137 -1.70 2.10 -16.65
N TRP A 138 -1.69 2.83 -15.55
CA TRP A 138 -2.60 3.95 -15.30
C TRP A 138 -1.85 5.27 -15.30
N ARG A 139 -2.36 6.23 -16.07
CA ARG A 139 -1.83 7.60 -16.12
C ARG A 139 -2.93 8.57 -15.72
N ASN A 140 -2.65 9.41 -14.73
CA ASN A 140 -3.56 10.47 -14.30
C ASN A 140 -2.84 11.80 -14.17
N VAL A 141 -3.55 12.85 -14.56
CA VAL A 141 -3.16 14.24 -14.27
C VAL A 141 -4.05 14.71 -13.13
N LEU A 142 -3.43 14.96 -11.97
CA LEU A 142 -4.11 15.32 -10.73
C LEU A 142 -3.95 16.83 -10.49
N PRO A 143 -5.01 17.63 -10.60
CA PRO A 143 -4.91 19.08 -10.43
C PRO A 143 -4.50 19.44 -9.00
N LYS A 144 -3.55 20.38 -8.89
CA LYS A 144 -3.18 21.01 -7.63
C LYS A 144 -4.33 21.92 -7.17
N SER A 145 -4.44 22.10 -5.86
CA SER A 145 -5.37 23.06 -5.29
C SER A 145 -4.61 24.37 -5.31
N GLY A 146 -5.14 25.37 -6.03
CA GLY A 146 -4.57 26.73 -6.03
C GLY A 146 -4.41 27.29 -4.62
#